data_AF-A0A934KEE0-F1
#
_entry.id   AF-A0A934KEE0-F1
#
_cell.length_a   1.000
_cell.length_b   1.000
_cell.length_c   1.000
_cell.angle_alpha   90.00
_cell.angle_beta   90.00
_cell.angle_gamma   90.00
#
_symmetry.space_group_name_H-M   'P 1'
#
loop_
_entity.id
_entity.type
_entity.pdbx_description
1 polymer ?
#
loop_
_entity_poly.entity_id
_entity_poly.type
_entity_poly.pdbx_seq_one_letter_code
_entity_poly.pdbx_strand_id
1 'polypeptide(L)' 'MVVNPELKAAVRAAAASVLAALARWDAGRPVLNLTGRAAAAVTLFGQERYERLVRIRAEYDANRVFLAAHEVTG' A
#
# COMPACT_ATOMS: atom_id res chain seq x y z
N MET A 1 -17.81 9.43 18.38
CA MET A 1 -16.50 9.81 18.95
C MET A 1 -15.84 10.77 17.98
N VAL A 2 -15.62 12.04 18.38
CA VAL A 2 -14.98 13.04 17.51
C VAL A 2 -13.47 12.93 17.70
N VAL A 3 -12.75 12.52 16.67
CA VAL A 3 -11.29 12.52 16.68
C VAL A 3 -10.81 13.94 16.43
N ASN A 4 -10.19 14.58 17.42
CA ASN A 4 -9.55 15.87 17.22
C ASN A 4 -8.16 15.71 16.54
N PRO A 5 -7.61 16.77 15.93
CA PRO A 5 -6.33 16.69 15.22
C PRO A 5 -5.14 16.26 16.11
N GLU A 6 -5.14 16.67 17.37
CA GLU A 6 -4.09 16.36 18.35
C GLU A 6 -4.05 14.87 18.67
N LEU A 7 -5.20 14.25 18.92
CA LEU A 7 -5.33 12.82 19.15
C LEU A 7 -4.87 12.03 17.93
N LYS A 8 -5.20 12.49 16.71
CA LYS A 8 -4.71 11.87 15.47
C LYS A 8 -3.19 11.94 15.35
N ALA A 9 -2.58 13.05 15.76
CA ALA A 9 -1.12 13.19 15.78
C ALA A 9 -0.47 12.26 16.81
N ALA A 10 -1.03 12.18 18.03
CA ALA A 10 -0.55 11.30 19.09
C ALA A 10 -0.61 9.82 18.68
N VAL A 11 -1.71 9.37 18.08
CA VAL A 11 -1.84 7.99 17.57
C VAL A 11 -0.81 7.69 16.48
N ARG A 12 -0.56 8.63 15.56
CA ARG A 12 0.47 8.45 14.51
C ARG A 12 1.88 8.34 15.10
N ALA A 13 2.21 9.16 16.09
CA ALA A 13 3.50 9.13 16.76
C ALA A 13 3.71 7.80 17.51
N ALA A 14 2.69 7.32 18.23
CA ALA A 14 2.73 6.03 18.90
C ALA A 14 2.94 4.86 17.93
N ALA A 15 2.19 4.84 16.81
CA ALA A 15 2.35 3.82 15.78
C ALA A 15 3.77 3.81 15.18
N ALA A 16 4.35 4.99 14.92
CA ALA A 16 5.72 5.11 14.42
C ALA A 16 6.76 4.55 15.41
N SER A 17 6.59 4.81 16.70
CA SER A 17 7.48 4.27 17.74
C SER A 17 7.45 2.74 17.80
N VAL A 18 6.25 2.14 17.67
CA VAL A 18 6.09 0.68 17.64
C VAL A 18 6.77 0.09 16.41
N LEU A 19 6.55 0.68 15.23
CA LEU A 19 7.19 0.24 13.99
C LEU A 19 8.73 0.30 14.09
N ALA A 20 9.27 1.38 14.67
CA ALA A 20 10.72 1.51 14.86
C ALA A 20 11.28 0.42 15.79
N ALA A 21 10.58 0.10 16.88
CA ALA A 21 10.98 -0.98 17.79
C ALA A 21 10.93 -2.37 17.13
N LEU A 22 10.01 -2.57 16.18
CA LEU A 22 9.84 -3.82 15.47
C LEU A 22 10.71 -3.96 14.20
N ALA A 23 11.44 -2.91 13.81
CA ALA A 23 12.16 -2.83 12.54
C ALA A 23 13.13 -4.00 12.30
N ARG A 24 13.75 -4.55 13.35
CA ARG A 24 14.68 -5.69 13.23
C ARG A 24 14.02 -7.00 12.77
N TRP A 25 12.70 -7.10 12.87
CA TRP A 25 11.92 -8.26 12.42
C TRP A 25 11.13 -7.97 11.15
N ASP A 26 11.29 -6.79 10.55
CA ASP A 26 10.61 -6.46 9.31
C ASP A 26 11.19 -7.32 8.16
N ALA A 27 10.34 -8.14 7.56
CA ALA A 27 10.69 -8.98 6.42
C ALA A 27 10.73 -8.19 5.10
N GLY A 28 10.52 -6.87 5.14
CA GLY A 28 10.54 -5.98 3.97
C GLY A 28 9.38 -6.24 3.00
N ARG A 29 8.34 -6.95 3.45
CA ARG A 29 7.20 -7.36 2.64
C ARG A 29 5.92 -6.69 3.14
N PRO A 30 5.52 -5.56 2.53
CA PRO A 30 4.29 -4.90 2.90
C PRO A 30 3.06 -5.80 2.63
N VAL A 31 2.15 -5.85 3.60
CA VAL A 31 0.84 -6.47 3.42
C VAL A 31 -0.08 -5.43 2.80
N LEU A 32 -0.58 -5.71 1.59
CA LEU A 32 -1.36 -4.78 0.76
C LEU A 32 -2.59 -4.19 1.47
N ASN A 33 -3.25 -4.96 2.32
CA ASN A 33 -4.43 -4.48 3.05
C ASN A 33 -4.09 -3.58 4.26
N LEU A 34 -2.79 -3.49 4.62
CA LEU A 34 -2.30 -2.74 5.77
C LEU A 34 -1.44 -1.53 5.35
N THR A 35 -1.24 -1.33 4.04
CA THR A 35 -0.55 -0.14 3.54
C THR A 35 -1.49 1.06 3.64
N GLY A 36 -1.28 1.89 4.66
CA GLY A 36 -2.04 3.13 4.87
C GLY A 36 -1.78 4.25 3.85
N ARG A 37 -0.99 3.96 2.81
CA ARG A 37 -0.67 4.85 1.69
C ARG A 37 -0.61 4.04 0.40
N ALA A 38 -0.91 4.71 -0.72
CA ALA A 38 -0.59 4.21 -2.04
C ALA A 38 0.90 3.79 -2.07
N ALA A 39 1.13 2.58 -2.53
CA ALA A 39 2.45 2.00 -2.74
C ALA A 39 2.52 1.49 -4.18
N ALA A 40 3.70 1.50 -4.77
CA ALA A 40 3.90 1.01 -6.12
C ALA A 40 3.53 -0.48 -6.19
N ALA A 41 2.59 -0.85 -7.05
CA ALA A 41 2.11 -2.24 -7.11
C ALA A 41 3.26 -3.23 -7.41
N VAL A 42 4.30 -2.80 -8.12
CA VAL A 42 5.52 -3.61 -8.33
C VAL A 42 6.21 -4.02 -7.02
N THR A 43 6.23 -3.15 -6.01
CA THR A 43 6.81 -3.47 -4.69
C THR A 43 5.95 -4.43 -3.87
N LEU A 44 4.64 -4.51 -4.16
CA LEU A 44 3.71 -5.39 -3.45
C LEU A 44 3.69 -6.79 -4.07
N PHE A 45 3.71 -6.86 -5.41
CA PHE A 45 3.52 -8.12 -6.13
C PHE A 45 4.83 -8.73 -6.65
N GLY A 46 5.90 -7.94 -6.77
CA GLY A 46 7.12 -8.29 -7.48
C GLY A 46 6.97 -8.13 -9.00
N GLN A 47 8.10 -8.05 -9.71
CA GLN A 47 8.15 -7.72 -11.14
C GLN A 47 7.29 -8.65 -12.02
N GLU A 48 7.48 -9.96 -11.91
CA GLU A 48 6.80 -10.95 -12.75
C GLU A 48 5.26 -10.88 -12.60
N ARG A 49 4.78 -10.80 -11.37
CA ARG A 49 3.34 -10.71 -11.09
C ARG A 49 2.78 -9.36 -11.51
N TYR A 50 3.56 -8.30 -11.33
CA TYR A 50 3.20 -6.96 -11.78
C TYR A 50 2.95 -6.93 -13.30
N GLU A 51 3.88 -7.48 -14.09
CA GLU A 51 3.73 -7.56 -15.56
C GLU A 51 2.51 -8.38 -15.97
N ARG A 52 2.21 -9.46 -15.24
CA ARG A 52 0.97 -10.22 -15.45
C ARG A 52 -0.28 -9.38 -15.16
N LEU A 53 -0.29 -8.60 -14.08
CA LEU A 53 -1.41 -7.72 -13.75
C LEU A 53 -1.59 -6.61 -14.78
N VAL A 54 -0.51 -6.05 -15.32
CA VAL A 54 -0.56 -5.06 -16.41
C VAL A 54 -1.27 -5.65 -17.64
N ARG A 55 -0.91 -6.88 -18.04
CA ARG A 55 -1.57 -7.57 -19.17
C ARG A 55 -3.05 -7.81 -18.92
N ILE A 56 -3.41 -8.31 -17.73
CA ILE A 56 -4.81 -8.53 -17.35
C ILE A 56 -5.59 -7.20 -17.38
N ARG A 57 -5.02 -6.11 -16.84
CA ARG A 57 -5.71 -4.81 -16.87
C ARG A 57 -5.90 -4.30 -18.29
N ALA A 58 -4.92 -4.47 -19.18
CA ALA A 58 -5.07 -4.10 -20.57
C ALA A 58 -6.18 -4.91 -21.28
N GLU A 59 -6.39 -6.17 -20.90
CA GLU A 59 -7.42 -7.04 -21.48
C GLU A 59 -8.84 -6.69 -20.99
N TYR A 60 -8.99 -6.40 -19.69
CA TYR A 60 -10.31 -6.29 -19.04
C TYR A 60 -10.70 -4.86 -18.63
N ASP A 61 -9.75 -3.93 -18.53
CA ASP A 61 -9.97 -2.54 -18.07
C ASP A 61 -9.05 -1.55 -18.83
N ALA A 62 -8.98 -1.68 -20.16
CA ALA A 62 -8.14 -0.83 -21.02
C ALA A 62 -8.43 0.67 -20.84
N ASN A 63 -9.70 1.02 -20.59
CA ASN A 63 -10.16 2.39 -20.42
C ASN A 63 -9.98 2.93 -18.99
N ARG A 64 -9.39 2.13 -18.08
CA ARG A 64 -9.12 2.51 -16.68
C ARG A 64 -10.37 3.00 -15.94
N VAL A 65 -11.49 2.31 -16.14
CA VAL A 65 -12.76 2.59 -15.45
C VAL A 65 -12.62 2.28 -13.95
N PHE A 66 -11.84 1.24 -13.60
CA PHE A 66 -11.56 0.88 -12.23
C PHE A 66 -10.23 1.49 -11.77
N LEU A 67 -10.29 2.33 -10.73
CA LEU A 67 -9.12 2.94 -10.10
C LEU A 67 -8.80 2.23 -8.79
N ALA A 68 -7.52 1.97 -8.56
CA ALA A 68 -7.02 1.28 -7.37
C ALA A 68 -6.04 2.16 -6.60
N ALA A 69 -6.07 2.11 -5.26
CA ALA A 69 -5.12 2.84 -4.43
C ALA A 69 -3.65 2.40 -4.66
N HIS A 70 -3.45 1.16 -5.12
CA HIS A 70 -2.17 0.64 -5.59
C HIS A 70 -2.24 0.46 -7.09
N GLU A 71 -1.92 1.49 -7.84
CA GLU A 71 -2.10 1.46 -9.28
C GLU A 71 -1.19 0.43 -9.96
N VAL A 72 -1.79 -0.33 -10.87
CA VAL A 72 -1.08 -1.15 -11.85
C VAL A 72 -1.02 -0.34 -13.14
N THR A 73 0.11 0.31 -13.38
CA THR A 73 0.33 1.22 -14.51
C THR A 73 1.37 0.66 -15.49
N GLY A 74 0.91 0.39 -16.70
CA GLY A 74 1.74 0.12 -17.88
C GLY A 74 1.36 1.09 -18.97
#